data_AF-A0A5P1FAL9-F1
#
_entry.id   AF-A0A5P1FAL9-F1
#
_cell.length_a   1.000
_cell.length_b   1.000
_cell.length_c   1.000
_cell.angle_alpha   90.00
_cell.angle_beta   90.00
_cell.angle_gamma   90.00
#
_symmetry.space_group_name_H-M   'P 1'
#
loop_
_entity.id
_entity.type
_entity.pdbx_description
1 polymer ?
#
loop_
_entity_poly.entity_id
_entity_poly.type
_entity_poly.pdbx_seq_one_letter_code
_entity_poly.pdbx_strand_id
1 'polypeptide(L)'
;MCLSQNAICLDAEIIYNRDFYYDYFVFKVLERSCLLKVDGVVVERPQHMLMRASIGTHKSDIVSVIRTYQLMSERSYTLVNNVLFCAGTDWAQFSNCYIFCLEGDTVEGIYDAFKQCDHVIKSARGIDDTVQKIGSLSRTHGMSNGIIPMLRLYTDPAHYVDPEEVERKEMQLQFLWSLGTQIY
;
A
#
# COMPACT_ATOMS: atom_id res chain seq x y z
N MET A 1 -13.85 -19.73 3.42
CA MET A 1 -14.86 -20.78 3.15
C MET A 1 -14.80 -21.35 1.72
N CYS A 2 -14.42 -20.57 0.69
CA CYS A 2 -14.23 -21.06 -0.69
C CYS A 2 -12.92 -21.82 -0.96
N LEU A 3 -11.85 -21.52 -0.19
CA LEU A 3 -10.52 -22.11 -0.35
C LEU A 3 -10.48 -23.61 -0.04
N SER A 4 -11.10 -24.05 1.07
CA SER A 4 -11.05 -25.45 1.51
C SER A 4 -11.78 -26.41 0.59
N GLN A 5 -12.76 -25.92 -0.19
CA GLN A 5 -13.52 -26.73 -1.15
C GLN A 5 -12.75 -26.96 -2.46
N ASN A 6 -11.80 -26.09 -2.80
CA ASN A 6 -11.07 -26.12 -4.07
C ASN A 6 -9.57 -26.31 -3.91
N ALA A 7 -9.09 -26.57 -2.69
CA ALA A 7 -7.68 -26.66 -2.34
C ALA A 7 -6.91 -27.62 -3.26
N ILE A 8 -7.44 -28.83 -3.47
CA ILE A 8 -6.80 -29.85 -4.31
C ILE A 8 -6.60 -29.37 -5.76
N CYS A 9 -7.60 -28.67 -6.31
CA CYS A 9 -7.54 -28.16 -7.68
C CYS A 9 -6.50 -27.03 -7.81
N LEU A 10 -6.46 -26.12 -6.83
CA LEU A 10 -5.54 -24.98 -6.84
C LEU A 10 -4.09 -25.43 -6.61
N ASP A 11 -3.87 -26.39 -5.71
CA ASP A 11 -2.54 -26.93 -5.42
C ASP A 11 -1.95 -27.65 -6.64
N ALA A 12 -2.78 -28.30 -7.46
CA ALA A 12 -2.35 -28.98 -8.68
C ALA A 12 -1.88 -28.01 -9.78
N GLU A 13 -2.38 -26.78 -9.80
CA GLU A 13 -2.02 -25.76 -10.80
C GLU A 13 -0.71 -25.05 -10.47
N ILE A 14 -0.21 -25.16 -9.23
CA ILE A 14 0.99 -24.46 -8.79
C ILE A 14 2.25 -25.13 -9.35
N ILE A 15 3.03 -24.38 -10.14
CA ILE A 15 4.26 -24.87 -10.76
C ILE A 15 5.48 -24.30 -10.02
N TYR A 16 5.99 -25.04 -9.04
CA TYR A 16 7.13 -24.61 -8.21
C TYR A 16 8.42 -24.34 -8.98
N ASN A 17 8.63 -24.96 -10.14
CA ASN A 17 9.80 -24.71 -10.97
C ASN A 17 9.88 -23.25 -11.46
N ARG A 18 8.75 -22.53 -11.47
CA ARG A 18 8.71 -21.10 -11.83
C ARG A 18 9.32 -20.19 -10.76
N ASP A 19 9.59 -20.68 -9.55
CA ASP A 19 10.31 -19.90 -8.54
C ASP A 19 11.74 -19.56 -8.97
N PHE A 20 12.37 -20.42 -9.80
CA PHE A 20 13.73 -20.22 -10.31
C PHE A 20 13.81 -19.19 -11.43
N TYR A 21 12.67 -18.62 -11.85
CA TYR A 21 12.62 -17.55 -12.85
C TYR A 21 13.03 -16.20 -12.27
N TYR A 22 13.02 -16.05 -10.96
CA TYR A 22 13.42 -14.82 -10.28
C TYR A 22 14.93 -14.76 -10.06
N ASP A 23 15.51 -13.62 -10.41
CA ASP A 23 16.89 -13.32 -10.05
C ASP A 23 17.02 -13.16 -8.52
N TYR A 24 18.22 -13.40 -8.02
CA TYR A 24 18.53 -13.31 -6.58
C TYR A 24 18.08 -11.99 -5.94
N PHE A 25 18.29 -10.86 -6.62
CA PHE A 25 17.90 -9.54 -6.11
C PHE A 25 16.38 -9.44 -5.96
N VAL A 26 15.63 -9.86 -6.97
CA VAL A 26 14.16 -9.85 -6.95
C VAL A 26 13.65 -10.76 -5.85
N PHE A 27 14.24 -11.94 -5.71
CA PHE A 27 13.88 -12.86 -4.63
C PHE A 27 14.09 -12.24 -3.24
N LYS A 28 15.22 -11.55 -3.01
CA LYS A 28 15.48 -10.84 -1.75
C LYS A 28 14.54 -9.68 -1.49
N VAL A 29 14.09 -8.98 -2.53
CA VAL A 29 13.04 -7.96 -2.39
C VAL A 29 11.71 -8.61 -1.99
N LEU A 30 11.30 -9.69 -2.67
CA LEU A 30 10.08 -10.43 -2.34
C LEU A 30 10.11 -10.98 -0.91
N GLU A 31 11.24 -11.55 -0.48
CA GLU A 31 11.45 -12.04 0.88
C GLU A 31 11.32 -10.95 1.94
N ARG A 32 11.74 -9.72 1.63
CA ARG A 32 11.65 -8.60 2.57
C ARG A 32 10.23 -8.09 2.73
N SER A 33 9.52 -7.86 1.63
CA SER A 33 8.29 -7.07 1.64
C SER A 33 7.02 -7.80 1.24
N CYS A 34 7.07 -8.88 0.44
CA CYS A 34 5.86 -9.43 -0.21
C CYS A 34 5.45 -10.82 0.31
N LEU A 35 6.42 -11.63 0.74
CA LEU A 35 6.15 -12.95 1.30
C LEU A 35 5.68 -12.83 2.76
N LEU A 36 4.59 -13.53 3.11
CA LEU A 36 4.12 -13.55 4.48
C LEU A 36 5.14 -14.20 5.42
N LYS A 37 5.27 -13.62 6.62
CA LYS A 37 6.15 -14.08 7.69
C LYS A 37 5.33 -14.35 8.94
N VAL A 38 5.64 -15.47 9.60
CA VAL A 38 5.12 -15.81 10.92
C VAL A 38 6.33 -15.89 11.84
N ASP A 39 6.30 -15.13 12.94
CA ASP A 39 7.42 -15.05 13.90
C ASP A 39 8.77 -14.71 13.26
N GLY A 40 8.76 -13.84 12.24
CA GLY A 40 9.96 -13.42 11.51
C GLY A 40 10.47 -14.44 10.48
N VAL A 41 9.86 -15.62 10.39
CA VAL A 41 10.21 -16.68 9.44
C VAL A 41 9.29 -16.61 8.23
N VAL A 42 9.86 -16.69 7.04
CA VAL A 42 9.11 -16.70 5.77
C VAL A 42 8.37 -18.03 5.61
N VAL A 43 7.04 -17.97 5.51
CA VAL A 43 6.17 -19.15 5.38
C VAL A 43 5.65 -19.36 3.96
N GLU A 44 5.75 -18.34 3.10
CA GLU A 44 5.28 -18.39 1.71
C GLU A 44 6.42 -18.53 0.70
N ARG A 45 6.15 -19.24 -0.40
CA ARG A 45 6.98 -19.22 -1.61
C ARG A 45 6.44 -18.18 -2.59
N PRO A 46 7.24 -17.70 -3.56
CA PRO A 46 6.77 -16.77 -4.57
C PRO A 46 5.51 -17.26 -5.30
N GLN A 47 5.45 -18.54 -5.69
CA GLN A 47 4.22 -19.08 -6.29
C GLN A 47 3.00 -19.03 -5.36
N HIS A 48 3.17 -19.28 -4.05
CA HIS A 48 2.07 -19.21 -3.09
C HIS A 48 1.54 -17.78 -2.96
N MET A 49 2.44 -16.79 -2.91
CA MET A 49 2.07 -15.38 -2.91
C MET A 49 1.27 -15.01 -4.18
N LEU A 50 1.70 -15.46 -5.36
CA LEU A 50 0.97 -15.21 -6.61
C LEU A 50 -0.43 -15.85 -6.59
N MET A 51 -0.54 -17.10 -6.12
CA MET A 51 -1.83 -17.78 -6.00
C MET A 51 -2.75 -17.07 -5.00
N ARG A 52 -2.22 -16.67 -3.83
CA ARG A 52 -2.95 -15.87 -2.83
C ARG A 52 -3.45 -14.56 -3.44
N ALA A 53 -2.62 -13.85 -4.21
CA ALA A 53 -3.01 -12.62 -4.88
C ALA A 53 -4.13 -12.82 -5.92
N SER A 54 -4.05 -13.88 -6.72
CA SER A 54 -5.11 -14.26 -7.66
C SER A 54 -6.43 -14.55 -6.94
N ILE A 55 -6.37 -15.31 -5.84
CA ILE A 55 -7.55 -15.67 -5.05
C ILE A 55 -8.14 -14.45 -4.35
N GLY A 56 -7.31 -13.57 -3.79
CA GLY A 56 -7.78 -12.32 -3.17
C GLY A 56 -8.50 -11.40 -4.16
N THR A 57 -8.09 -11.43 -5.44
CA THR A 57 -8.68 -10.61 -6.51
C THR A 57 -10.00 -11.21 -7.03
N HIS A 58 -10.01 -12.50 -7.37
CA HIS A 58 -11.14 -13.14 -8.06
C HIS A 58 -12.09 -13.93 -7.14
N LYS A 59 -11.70 -14.15 -5.88
CA LYS A 59 -12.48 -14.81 -4.82
C LYS A 59 -13.03 -16.19 -5.21
N SER A 60 -14.29 -16.26 -5.65
CA SER A 60 -14.99 -17.52 -5.96
C SER A 60 -14.84 -17.97 -7.42
N ASP A 61 -14.34 -17.12 -8.31
CA ASP A 61 -14.16 -17.46 -9.72
C ASP A 61 -12.81 -18.15 -9.97
N ILE A 62 -12.81 -19.48 -9.85
CA ILE A 62 -11.62 -20.32 -9.95
C ILE A 62 -10.97 -20.24 -11.34
N VAL A 63 -11.78 -20.12 -12.40
CA VAL A 63 -11.26 -20.08 -13.77
C VAL A 63 -10.43 -18.81 -13.97
N SER A 64 -10.93 -17.67 -13.49
CA SER A 64 -10.17 -16.42 -13.52
C SER A 64 -8.96 -16.46 -12.58
N VAL A 65 -9.07 -17.08 -11.39
CA VAL A 65 -7.92 -17.28 -10.48
C VAL A 65 -6.77 -18.00 -11.18
N ILE A 66 -7.05 -19.15 -11.80
CA ILE A 66 -6.04 -19.98 -12.47
C ILE A 66 -5.42 -19.21 -13.64
N ARG A 67 -6.26 -18.56 -14.46
CA ARG A 67 -5.79 -17.74 -15.59
C ARG A 67 -4.86 -16.62 -15.13
N THR A 68 -5.23 -15.90 -14.08
CA THR A 68 -4.42 -14.81 -13.50
C THR A 68 -3.12 -15.35 -12.91
N TYR A 69 -3.16 -16.48 -12.21
CA TYR A 69 -1.95 -17.14 -11.70
C TYR A 69 -1.00 -17.54 -12.83
N GLN A 70 -1.50 -18.18 -13.90
CA GLN A 70 -0.69 -18.62 -15.03
C GLN A 70 0.00 -17.42 -15.71
N LEU A 71 -0.76 -16.35 -16.00
CA LEU A 71 -0.23 -15.15 -16.64
C LEU A 71 0.84 -14.44 -15.77
N MET A 72 0.63 -14.37 -14.44
CA MET A 72 1.61 -13.77 -13.54
C MET A 72 2.87 -14.63 -13.37
N SER A 73 2.70 -15.94 -13.21
CA SER A 73 3.83 -16.87 -13.03
C SER A 73 4.67 -17.03 -14.31
N GLU A 74 4.09 -16.74 -15.49
CA GLU A 74 4.80 -16.61 -16.77
C GLU A 74 5.40 -15.22 -17.01
N ARG A 75 5.25 -14.28 -16.05
CA ARG A 75 5.72 -12.89 -16.15
C ARG A 75 5.10 -12.09 -17.29
N SER A 76 3.89 -12.45 -17.74
CA SER A 76 3.14 -11.67 -18.73
C SER A 76 2.61 -10.36 -18.16
N TYR A 77 2.21 -10.35 -16.88
CA TYR A 77 1.89 -9.13 -16.13
C TYR A 77 2.14 -9.35 -14.63
N THR A 78 2.21 -8.25 -13.87
CA THR A 78 2.24 -8.31 -12.39
C THR A 78 1.09 -7.48 -11.83
N LEU A 79 0.57 -7.91 -10.68
CA LEU A 79 -0.30 -7.06 -9.88
C LEU A 79 0.52 -5.99 -9.15
N VAL A 80 -0.17 -4.96 -8.68
CA VAL A 80 0.43 -3.88 -7.90
C VAL A 80 0.92 -4.43 -6.56
N ASN A 81 2.04 -3.92 -6.06
CA ASN A 81 2.71 -4.43 -4.84
C ASN A 81 1.79 -4.55 -3.62
N ASN A 82 0.83 -3.64 -3.44
CA ASN A 82 -0.12 -3.71 -2.33
C ASN A 82 -1.12 -4.85 -2.47
N VAL A 83 -1.50 -5.22 -3.69
CA VAL A 83 -2.32 -6.40 -3.93
C VAL A 83 -1.51 -7.65 -3.58
N LEU A 84 -0.24 -7.72 -3.94
CA LEU A 84 0.64 -8.83 -3.56
C LEU A 84 0.81 -8.96 -2.03
N PHE A 85 0.88 -7.82 -1.33
CA PHE A 85 1.04 -7.78 0.12
C PHE A 85 -0.27 -8.08 0.88
N CYS A 86 -1.36 -7.40 0.54
CA CYS A 86 -2.62 -7.40 1.30
C CYS A 86 -3.65 -8.44 0.81
N ALA A 87 -3.44 -9.09 -0.34
CA ALA A 87 -4.42 -10.06 -0.82
C ALA A 87 -4.54 -11.25 0.13
N GLY A 88 -5.77 -11.62 0.47
CA GLY A 88 -6.06 -12.76 1.33
C GLY A 88 -5.78 -12.55 2.82
N THR A 89 -5.43 -11.33 3.25
CA THR A 89 -5.39 -10.95 4.67
C THR A 89 -6.74 -10.37 5.12
N ASP A 90 -6.96 -10.29 6.44
CA ASP A 90 -8.18 -9.68 7.00
C ASP A 90 -8.30 -8.18 6.70
N TRP A 91 -7.19 -7.51 6.39
CA TRP A 91 -7.09 -6.10 6.01
C TRP A 91 -6.64 -5.97 4.54
N ALA A 92 -7.57 -6.21 3.61
CA ALA A 92 -7.30 -6.18 2.18
C ALA A 92 -7.41 -4.76 1.58
N GLN A 93 -6.32 -3.99 1.58
CA GLN A 93 -6.23 -2.69 0.88
C GLN A 93 -5.49 -2.84 -0.47
N PHE A 94 -6.23 -2.69 -1.58
CA PHE A 94 -5.68 -2.82 -2.95
C PHE A 94 -5.38 -1.50 -3.65
N SER A 95 -5.69 -0.36 -3.04
CA SER A 95 -5.39 0.97 -3.57
C SER A 95 -4.11 1.54 -2.98
N ASN A 96 -3.25 2.06 -3.86
CA ASN A 96 -1.97 2.71 -3.50
C ASN A 96 -1.98 4.22 -3.72
N CYS A 97 -2.84 4.71 -4.60
CA CYS A 97 -2.91 6.12 -4.95
C CYS A 97 -4.25 6.69 -4.45
N TYR A 98 -4.18 7.78 -3.72
CA TYR A 98 -5.34 8.50 -3.19
C TYR A 98 -5.24 9.96 -3.62
N ILE A 99 -6.36 10.50 -4.08
CA ILE A 99 -6.47 11.93 -4.40
C ILE A 99 -7.38 12.52 -3.34
N PHE A 100 -6.86 13.49 -2.57
CA PHE A 100 -7.63 14.24 -1.59
C PHE A 100 -7.99 15.60 -2.18
N CYS A 101 -9.26 15.97 -2.07
CA CYS A 101 -9.74 17.30 -2.43
C CYS A 101 -9.97 18.11 -1.15
N LEU A 102 -9.58 19.39 -1.16
CA LEU A 102 -9.83 20.29 -0.05
C LEU A 102 -11.31 20.71 -0.07
N GLU A 103 -12.01 20.52 1.05
CA GLU A 103 -13.38 20.99 1.23
C GLU A 103 -13.37 22.48 1.60
N GLY A 104 -13.16 23.33 0.58
CA GLY A 104 -13.13 24.79 0.71
C GLY A 104 -11.81 25.35 1.25
N ASP A 105 -11.66 26.67 1.16
CA ASP A 105 -10.48 27.42 1.61
C ASP A 105 -10.63 27.88 3.08
N THR A 106 -10.97 26.94 3.96
CA THR A 106 -11.12 27.18 5.40
C THR A 106 -10.09 26.39 6.17
N VAL A 107 -9.74 26.89 7.36
CA VAL A 107 -8.78 26.21 8.25
C VAL A 107 -9.31 24.83 8.62
N GLU A 108 -10.62 24.73 8.89
CA GLU A 108 -11.31 23.48 9.16
C GLU A 108 -11.19 22.48 7.99
N GLY A 109 -11.45 22.93 6.76
CA GLY A 109 -11.34 22.08 5.56
C GLY A 109 -9.91 21.56 5.31
N ILE A 110 -8.89 22.36 5.62
CA ILE A 110 -7.49 21.93 5.54
C ILE A 110 -7.18 20.83 6.58
N TYR A 111 -7.65 20.99 7.82
CA TYR A 111 -7.43 19.99 8.87
C TYR A 111 -8.21 18.70 8.62
N ASP A 112 -9.42 18.78 8.07
CA ASP A 112 -10.21 17.58 7.74
C ASP A 112 -9.56 16.79 6.60
N ALA A 113 -9.04 17.47 5.56
CA ALA A 113 -8.26 16.81 4.51
C ALA A 113 -6.97 16.17 5.06
N PHE A 114 -6.29 16.85 5.99
CA PHE A 114 -5.13 16.28 6.67
C PHE A 114 -5.49 15.03 7.49
N LYS A 115 -6.61 15.06 8.22
CA LYS A 115 -7.10 13.92 9.00
C LYS A 115 -7.46 12.72 8.12
N GLN A 116 -8.05 12.96 6.96
CA GLN A 116 -8.33 11.90 5.98
C GLN A 116 -7.03 11.28 5.45
N CYS A 117 -6.02 12.10 5.15
CA CYS A 117 -4.69 11.63 4.74
C CYS A 117 -4.03 10.78 5.83
N ASP A 118 -4.04 11.24 7.08
CA ASP A 118 -3.53 10.49 8.23
C ASP A 118 -4.25 9.14 8.40
N HIS A 119 -5.57 9.10 8.22
CA HIS A 119 -6.32 7.86 8.32
C HIS A 119 -5.94 6.84 7.23
N VAL A 120 -5.72 7.30 5.99
CA VAL A 120 -5.28 6.43 4.89
C VAL A 120 -3.85 5.92 5.12
N ILE A 121 -2.94 6.77 5.59
CA ILE A 121 -1.57 6.38 5.93
C ILE A 121 -1.59 5.33 7.06
N LYS A 122 -2.43 5.51 8.07
CA LYS A 122 -2.59 4.53 9.17
C LYS A 122 -3.17 3.21 8.70
N SER A 123 -4.21 3.26 7.87
CA SER A 123 -4.83 2.07 7.27
C SER A 123 -3.83 1.26 6.44
N ALA A 124 -2.94 1.92 5.69
CA ALA A 124 -1.87 1.26 4.96
C ALA A 124 -0.77 0.65 5.87
N ARG A 125 -0.68 1.10 7.14
CA ARG A 125 0.32 0.64 8.13
C ARG A 125 -0.20 -0.47 9.05
N GLY A 126 -1.53 -0.68 9.14
CA GLY A 126 -2.12 -1.64 10.07
C GLY A 126 -1.88 -1.31 11.55
N ILE A 127 -1.61 -0.04 11.87
CA ILE A 127 -1.36 0.47 13.24
C ILE A 127 -2.59 1.25 13.70
N ASP A 128 -3.18 0.81 14.81
CA ASP A 128 -4.32 1.46 15.47
C ASP A 128 -3.79 2.10 16.76
N ASP A 129 -3.43 3.40 16.72
CA ASP A 129 -3.70 4.35 17.82
C ASP A 129 -3.11 5.76 17.65
N THR A 130 -3.85 6.71 18.23
CA THR A 130 -3.54 8.12 18.56
C THR A 130 -3.30 9.12 17.43
N VAL A 131 -4.35 9.89 17.15
CA VAL A 131 -4.28 11.22 16.55
C VAL A 131 -3.61 12.16 17.56
N GLN A 132 -2.40 12.64 17.25
CA GLN A 132 -1.84 13.79 17.95
C GLN A 132 -2.66 15.03 17.57
N LYS A 133 -3.44 15.54 18.55
CA LYS A 133 -4.13 16.82 18.48
C LYS A 133 -3.07 17.94 18.36
N ILE A 134 -2.95 18.53 17.18
CA ILE A 134 -2.22 19.78 17.01
C ILE A 134 -3.16 20.92 17.42
N GLY A 135 -2.69 21.77 18.32
CA GLY A 135 -3.48 22.79 19.01
C GLY A 135 -4.08 23.86 18.08
N SER A 136 -5.18 24.44 18.54
CA SER A 136 -5.95 25.51 17.93
C SER A 136 -5.10 26.74 17.57
N LEU A 137 -5.11 27.15 16.30
CA LEU A 137 -4.67 28.48 15.90
C LEU A 137 -5.86 29.44 15.98
N SER A 138 -5.85 30.30 16.99
CA SER A 138 -6.86 31.34 17.20
C SER A 138 -6.93 32.31 16.02
N ARG A 139 -8.16 32.72 15.66
CA ARG A 139 -8.48 33.76 14.67
C ARG A 139 -7.61 35.00 14.89
N THR A 140 -6.79 35.34 13.90
CA THR A 140 -6.16 36.65 13.78
C THR A 140 -6.50 37.26 12.43
N HIS A 141 -6.98 38.50 12.44
CA HIS A 141 -7.25 39.33 11.25
C HIS A 141 -5.96 39.65 10.47
N GLY A 142 -5.37 38.64 9.83
CA GLY A 142 -4.13 38.74 9.06
C GLY A 142 -4.30 38.17 7.65
N MET A 143 -3.48 38.68 6.73
CA MET A 143 -3.30 38.10 5.40
C MET A 143 -2.80 36.65 5.53
N SER A 144 -3.23 35.76 4.65
CA SER A 144 -2.78 34.36 4.67
C SER A 144 -1.27 34.28 4.45
N ASN A 145 -0.59 33.40 5.21
CA ASN A 145 0.86 33.20 5.07
C ASN A 145 1.24 32.42 3.78
N GLY A 146 0.30 32.25 2.85
CA GLY A 146 0.46 31.50 1.61
C GLY A 146 0.44 29.98 1.78
N ILE A 147 0.73 29.26 0.70
CA ILE A 147 0.69 27.79 0.65
C ILE A 147 1.91 27.13 1.31
N ILE A 148 3.05 27.83 1.40
CA ILE A 148 4.30 27.27 1.90
C ILE A 148 4.18 26.81 3.37
N PRO A 149 3.59 27.59 4.31
CA PRO A 149 3.38 27.13 5.69
C PRO A 149 2.35 26.00 5.80
N MET A 150 1.34 25.98 4.92
CA MET A 150 0.36 24.89 4.86
C MET A 150 1.04 23.58 4.42
N LEU A 151 1.95 23.63 3.44
CA LEU A 151 2.72 22.46 3.01
C LEU A 151 3.65 21.92 4.11
N ARG A 152 4.25 22.79 4.92
CA ARG A 152 5.08 22.36 6.08
C ARG A 152 4.29 21.55 7.10
N LEU A 153 3.00 21.84 7.28
CA LEU A 153 2.11 21.05 8.12
C LEU A 153 1.99 19.59 7.64
N TYR A 154 2.14 19.32 6.34
CA TYR A 154 2.14 17.95 5.80
C TYR A 154 3.52 17.29 5.92
N THR A 155 4.61 18.05 5.86
CA THR A 155 5.98 17.52 5.90
C THR A 155 6.46 17.19 7.33
N ASP A 156 6.24 18.08 8.28
CA ASP A 156 6.76 17.96 9.65
C ASP A 156 6.28 16.70 10.40
N PRO A 157 4.98 16.33 10.39
CA PRO A 157 4.53 15.07 11.02
C PRO A 157 5.01 13.83 10.26
N ALA A 158 5.35 13.93 8.97
CA ALA A 158 5.91 12.79 8.22
C ALA A 158 7.32 12.40 8.73
N HIS A 159 8.08 13.37 9.25
CA HIS A 159 9.41 13.21 9.85
C HIS A 159 9.39 12.72 11.31
N TYR A 160 8.22 12.75 11.99
CA TYR A 160 8.09 12.26 13.37
C TYR A 160 7.90 10.73 13.45
N VAL A 161 8.02 10.04 12.32
CA VAL A 161 7.87 8.60 12.19
C VAL A 161 9.25 7.97 12.00
N ASP A 162 9.47 6.80 12.62
CA ASP A 162 10.77 6.17 12.81
C ASP A 162 11.67 6.16 11.56
N PRO A 163 12.99 6.39 11.70
CA PRO A 163 13.93 6.52 10.57
C PRO A 163 13.96 5.33 9.60
N GLU A 164 13.74 4.10 10.09
CA GLU A 164 13.67 2.89 9.22
C GLU A 164 12.38 2.84 8.37
N GLU A 165 11.36 3.62 8.73
CA GLU A 165 10.10 3.78 8.00
C GLU A 165 10.14 4.93 6.98
N VAL A 166 11.15 5.80 7.04
CA VAL A 166 11.29 6.98 6.15
C VAL A 166 11.62 6.56 4.71
N GLU A 167 12.42 5.52 4.50
CA GLU A 167 12.76 4.99 3.16
C GLU A 167 11.52 4.52 2.38
N ARG A 168 10.48 4.01 3.08
CA ARG A 168 9.20 3.64 2.43
C ARG A 168 8.33 4.85 2.07
N LYS A 169 8.52 5.99 2.74
CA LYS A 169 7.70 7.20 2.60
C LYS A 169 8.17 8.12 1.48
N GLU A 170 9.49 8.24 1.27
CA GLU A 170 10.01 9.12 0.20
C GLU A 170 9.48 8.71 -1.17
N MET A 171 9.31 7.40 -1.41
CA MET A 171 8.83 6.91 -2.70
C MET A 171 7.34 7.20 -2.97
N GLN A 172 6.50 7.37 -1.93
CA GLN A 172 5.07 7.69 -2.09
C GLN A 172 4.80 9.20 -2.14
N LEU A 173 5.56 10.02 -1.42
CA LEU A 173 5.42 11.49 -1.46
C LEU A 173 6.16 12.13 -2.66
N GLN A 174 7.22 11.52 -3.20
CA GLN A 174 7.91 12.03 -4.40
C GLN A 174 7.03 12.03 -5.66
N PHE A 175 6.00 11.18 -5.74
CA PHE A 175 5.08 11.16 -6.88
C PHE A 175 4.20 12.43 -6.94
N LEU A 176 3.88 13.03 -5.78
CA LEU A 176 3.26 14.36 -5.70
C LEU A 176 4.24 15.48 -6.10
N TRP A 177 5.54 15.26 -5.88
CA TRP A 177 6.58 16.24 -6.19
C TRP A 177 6.87 16.35 -7.70
N SER A 178 6.87 15.22 -8.44
CA SER A 178 7.18 15.25 -9.89
C SER A 178 6.03 15.80 -10.75
N LEU A 179 4.79 15.66 -10.31
CA LEU A 179 3.62 16.23 -10.99
C LEU A 179 3.52 17.76 -10.79
N GLY A 180 4.00 18.27 -9.65
CA GLY A 180 4.02 19.71 -9.36
C GLY A 180 5.15 20.50 -10.04
N THR A 181 6.23 19.83 -10.46
CA THR A 181 7.37 20.47 -11.14
C THR A 181 7.29 20.46 -12.67
N GLN A 182 6.28 19.80 -13.26
CA GLN A 182 6.03 19.83 -14.71
C GLN A 182 4.97 20.86 -15.15
N ILE A 183 4.44 21.68 -14.23
CA ILE A 183 3.43 22.72 -14.53
C ILE A 183 4.01 24.15 -14.37
N TYR A 184 5.34 24.29 -14.31
CA TYR A 184 6.03 25.57 -14.46
C TYR A 184 7.08 25.51 -15.56
#